data_AF-A0A1A9UL39-F1
#
_entry.id   AF-A0A1A9UL39-F1
#
_cell.length_a   1.000
_cell.length_b   1.000
_cell.length_c   1.000
_cell.angle_alpha   90.00
_cell.angle_beta   90.00
_cell.angle_gamma   90.00
#
_symmetry.space_group_name_H-M   'P 1'
#
loop_
_entity.id
_entity.type
_entity.pdbx_description
1 polymer ?
#
loop_
_entity_poly.entity_id
_entity_poly.type
_entity_poly.pdbx_seq_one_letter_code
_entity_poly.pdbx_strand_id
1 'polypeptide(L)'
;MVPPMLPVPTVKVKGSGLGGRNQELSLRLSKIFFEDPQLKNVFFLSAGTDGIDGPTDAAGAIGCHHVIQDFLDQNDNDLEKLQTYLEENDSYNFYKNLNNREYQIIYTFLLFLFIYYLFIHFLLLSDVGF
;
A
#
# COMPACT_ATOMS: atom_id res chain seq x y z
N MET A 1 23.51 -20.17 -14.71
CA MET A 1 23.25 -19.97 -13.27
C MET A 1 22.13 -18.95 -13.19
N VAL A 2 20.94 -19.32 -12.70
CA VAL A 2 19.80 -18.39 -12.58
C VAL A 2 20.06 -17.54 -11.32
N PRO A 3 20.01 -16.20 -11.39
CA PRO A 3 20.20 -15.37 -10.21
C PRO A 3 19.14 -15.72 -9.15
N PRO A 4 19.47 -15.69 -7.85
CA PRO A 4 18.51 -15.93 -6.80
C PRO A 4 17.37 -14.91 -6.94
N MET A 5 16.15 -15.41 -7.10
CA MET A 5 14.95 -14.58 -7.14
C MET A 5 14.85 -13.85 -5.81
N LEU A 6 14.83 -12.51 -5.85
CA LEU A 6 14.62 -11.70 -4.65
C LEU A 6 13.30 -12.14 -4.00
N PRO A 7 13.25 -12.33 -2.67
CA PRO A 7 12.03 -12.75 -2.00
C PRO A 7 10.97 -11.67 -2.21
N VAL A 8 9.91 -12.03 -2.92
CA VAL A 8 8.70 -11.21 -2.97
C VAL A 8 8.12 -11.11 -1.56
N PRO A 9 7.56 -9.95 -1.14
CA PRO A 9 6.94 -9.83 0.17
C PRO A 9 5.88 -10.92 0.32
N THR A 10 5.79 -11.55 1.48
CA THR A 10 4.79 -12.57 1.79
C THR A 10 3.94 -12.10 2.96
N VAL A 11 2.66 -12.43 2.95
CA VAL A 11 1.75 -12.21 4.08
C VAL A 11 1.47 -13.57 4.71
N LYS A 12 1.61 -13.65 6.03
CA LYS A 12 1.09 -14.79 6.77
C LYS A 12 -0.39 -14.54 7.03
N VAL A 13 -1.24 -15.16 6.23
CA VAL A 13 -2.69 -15.09 6.39
C VAL A 13 -3.06 -15.78 7.71
N LYS A 14 -3.79 -15.06 8.56
CA LYS A 14 -4.30 -15.52 9.86
C LYS A 14 -5.82 -15.42 9.91
N GLY A 15 -6.39 -14.38 9.30
CA GLY A 15 -7.83 -14.15 9.27
C GLY A 15 -8.52 -14.60 8.00
N SER A 16 -9.78 -14.19 7.89
CA SER A 16 -10.70 -14.52 6.80
C SER A 16 -11.00 -13.34 5.85
N GLY A 17 -10.34 -12.20 6.08
CA GLY A 17 -10.50 -10.98 5.30
C GLY A 17 -9.98 -11.07 3.87
N LEU A 18 -10.31 -10.03 3.10
CA LEU A 18 -9.86 -9.84 1.73
C LEU A 18 -8.68 -8.85 1.70
N GLY A 19 -7.62 -9.19 1.00
CA GLY A 19 -6.41 -8.36 0.98
C GLY A 19 -5.33 -8.91 0.07
N GLY A 20 -4.24 -8.16 0.02
CA GLY A 20 -3.05 -8.53 -0.73
C GLY A 20 -1.78 -8.12 0.02
N ARG A 21 -0.63 -8.57 -0.48
CA ARG A 21 0.66 -8.41 0.19
C ARG A 21 1.11 -6.95 0.19
N ASN A 22 0.81 -6.23 -0.88
CA ASN A 22 1.17 -4.82 -1.03
C ASN A 22 0.23 -3.91 -0.21
N GLN A 23 -1.07 -4.20 -0.22
CA GLN A 23 -2.06 -3.50 0.60
C GLN A 23 -1.78 -3.69 2.10
N GLU A 24 -1.56 -4.94 2.54
CA GLU A 24 -1.27 -5.26 3.94
C GLU A 24 0.00 -4.57 4.44
N LEU A 25 1.07 -4.59 3.64
CA LEU A 25 2.33 -3.91 3.97
C LEU A 25 2.13 -2.39 4.09
N SER A 26 1.39 -1.79 3.16
CA SER A 26 1.12 -0.34 3.16
C SER A 26 0.30 0.08 4.38
N LEU A 27 -0.69 -0.72 4.79
CA LEU A 27 -1.50 -0.43 5.98
C LEU A 27 -0.67 -0.53 7.26
N ARG A 28 0.17 -1.57 7.38
CA ARG A 28 1.06 -1.75 8.53
C ARG A 28 2.08 -0.61 8.65
N LEU A 29 2.67 -0.18 7.53
CA LEU A 29 3.57 0.96 7.52
C LEU A 29 2.86 2.27 7.85
N SER A 30 1.62 2.46 7.38
CA SER A 30 0.81 3.63 7.75
C SER A 30 0.60 3.73 9.24
N LYS A 31 0.33 2.60 9.93
CA LYS A 31 0.24 2.56 11.40
C LYS A 31 1.54 3.01 12.06
N ILE A 32 2.69 2.52 11.59
CA ILE A 32 4.01 2.93 12.10
C ILE A 32 4.24 4.44 11.86
N PHE A 33 3.93 4.95 10.67
CA PHE A 33 4.09 6.37 10.33
C PHE A 33 3.13 7.28 11.11
N PHE A 34 1.98 6.75 11.53
CA PHE A 34 1.05 7.44 12.39
C PHE A 34 1.56 7.55 13.83
N GLU A 35 2.16 6.47 14.35
CA GLU A 35 2.69 6.40 15.71
C GLU A 35 4.00 7.20 15.91
N ASP A 36 4.77 7.46 14.84
CA ASP A 36 5.99 8.27 14.88
C ASP A 36 5.81 9.65 14.20
N PRO A 37 5.76 10.76 14.97
CA PRO A 37 5.62 12.11 14.43
C PRO A 37 6.72 12.51 13.44
N GLN A 38 7.91 11.91 13.50
CA GLN A 38 9.01 12.21 12.57
C GLN A 38 8.72 11.67 11.16
N LEU A 39 7.85 10.67 11.05
CA LEU A 39 7.48 10.02 9.80
C LEU A 39 6.20 10.60 9.18
N LYS A 40 5.66 11.68 9.74
CA LYS A 40 4.41 12.31 9.28
C LYS A 40 4.38 12.63 7.78
N ASN A 41 5.53 13.01 7.21
CA ASN A 41 5.66 13.40 5.80
C ASN A 41 6.21 12.28 4.91
N VAL A 42 6.27 11.04 5.39
CA VAL A 42 6.73 9.88 4.62
C VAL A 42 5.56 9.24 3.88
N PHE A 43 5.80 8.95 2.60
CA PHE A 43 4.87 8.24 1.74
C PHE A 43 5.53 6.97 1.23
N PHE A 44 4.79 5.88 1.27
CA PHE A 44 5.18 4.57 0.79
C PHE A 44 4.19 4.12 -0.27
N LEU A 45 4.68 3.61 -1.40
CA LEU A 45 3.85 3.04 -2.44
C LEU A 45 4.28 1.59 -2.64
N SER A 46 3.34 0.67 -2.57
CA SER A 46 3.57 -0.73 -2.91
C SER A 46 2.50 -1.21 -3.87
N ALA A 47 2.93 -1.76 -5.01
CA ALA A 47 2.04 -2.28 -6.02
C ALA A 47 2.68 -3.43 -6.83
N GLY A 48 1.84 -4.37 -7.27
CA GLY A 48 2.20 -5.41 -8.23
C GLY A 48 2.29 -4.81 -9.62
N THR A 49 3.39 -5.07 -10.33
CA THR A 49 3.60 -4.57 -11.70
C THR A 49 2.70 -5.26 -12.73
N ASP A 50 2.17 -6.43 -12.38
CA ASP A 50 1.11 -7.15 -13.09
C ASP A 50 -0.29 -6.55 -12.85
N GLY A 51 -0.40 -5.56 -11.96
CA GLY A 51 -1.67 -4.94 -11.59
C GLY A 51 -2.47 -5.71 -10.55
N ILE A 52 -1.89 -6.76 -9.95
CA ILE A 52 -2.60 -7.69 -9.07
C ILE A 52 -1.99 -7.67 -7.67
N ASP A 53 -2.84 -7.53 -6.65
CA ASP A 53 -2.48 -7.74 -5.26
C ASP A 53 -3.53 -8.55 -4.52
N GLY A 54 -3.21 -9.84 -4.31
CA GLY A 54 -4.15 -10.81 -3.76
C GLY A 54 -5.32 -11.11 -4.71
N PRO A 55 -6.39 -11.75 -4.23
CA PRO A 55 -7.60 -12.01 -5.02
C PRO A 55 -8.50 -10.74 -5.09
N THR A 56 -7.94 -9.61 -5.52
CA THR A 56 -8.62 -8.30 -5.52
C THR A 56 -8.52 -7.58 -6.87
N ASP A 57 -9.26 -6.49 -7.05
CA ASP A 57 -9.15 -5.58 -8.22
C ASP A 57 -8.08 -4.49 -8.04
N ALA A 58 -7.33 -4.53 -6.93
CA ALA A 58 -6.26 -3.59 -6.64
C ALA A 58 -4.89 -4.17 -7.01
N ALA A 59 -3.99 -3.31 -7.48
CA ALA A 59 -2.58 -3.60 -7.65
C ALA A 59 -1.79 -3.40 -6.35
N GLY A 60 -2.34 -2.66 -5.39
CA GLY A 60 -1.67 -2.32 -4.14
C GLY A 60 -2.28 -1.12 -3.45
N ALA A 61 -1.48 -0.40 -2.65
CA ALA A 61 -1.93 0.78 -1.94
C ALA A 61 -0.77 1.76 -1.64
N ILE A 62 -1.16 2.97 -1.25
CA ILE A 62 -0.29 3.97 -0.64
C ILE A 62 -0.37 3.82 0.88
N GLY A 63 0.78 3.88 1.55
CA GLY A 63 0.88 3.98 2.99
C GLY A 63 1.51 5.31 3.43
N CYS A 64 0.84 6.05 4.29
CA CYS A 64 1.34 7.31 4.86
C CYS A 64 0.61 7.60 6.18
N HIS A 65 1.07 8.61 6.91
CA HIS A 65 0.42 9.08 8.15
C HIS A 65 -1.08 9.38 7.95
N HIS A 66 -1.45 10.00 6.83
CA HIS A 66 -2.82 10.42 6.52
C HIS A 66 -3.79 9.25 6.37
N VAL A 67 -3.32 8.06 5.98
CA VAL A 67 -4.19 6.86 5.86
C VAL A 67 -4.85 6.55 7.21
N ILE A 68 -4.10 6.63 8.31
CA ILE A 68 -4.65 6.34 9.65
C ILE A 68 -5.41 7.55 10.19
N GLN A 69 -4.90 8.77 9.97
CA GLN A 69 -5.59 9.99 10.37
C GLN A 69 -7.00 10.08 9.75
N ASP A 70 -7.09 9.92 8.43
CA ASP A 70 -8.35 9.96 7.69
C ASP A 70 -9.30 8.84 8.12
N PHE A 71 -8.77 7.66 8.43
CA PHE A 71 -9.57 6.56 8.96
C PHE A 71 -10.19 6.92 10.31
N LEU A 72 -9.41 7.52 11.22
CA LEU A 72 -9.88 7.94 12.55
C LEU A 72 -10.80 9.15 12.50
N ASP A 73 -10.67 10.01 11.49
CA ASP A 73 -11.52 11.20 11.31
C ASP A 73 -12.93 10.85 10.77
N GLN A 74 -13.14 9.63 10.26
CA GLN A 74 -14.47 9.13 9.90
C GLN A 74 -15.26 8.68 11.13
N ASN A 75 -16.57 8.94 11.15
CA ASN A 75 -17.45 8.49 12.23
C ASN A 75 -17.39 6.96 12.40
N ASP A 76 -17.47 6.48 13.65
CA ASP A 76 -17.49 5.05 14.02
C ASP A 76 -16.20 4.26 13.71
N ASN A 77 -15.06 4.95 13.57
CA ASN A 77 -13.75 4.34 13.45
C ASN A 77 -12.87 4.65 14.66
N ASP A 78 -12.09 3.66 15.08
CA ASP A 78 -11.13 3.77 16.18
C ASP A 78 -9.94 2.81 15.95
N LEU A 79 -8.96 2.85 16.86
CA LEU A 79 -7.78 1.99 16.78
C LEU A 79 -8.11 0.50 16.98
N GLU A 80 -9.21 0.15 17.64
CA GLU A 80 -9.63 -1.24 17.81
C GLU A 80 -10.13 -1.82 16.49
N LYS A 81 -10.98 -1.07 15.78
CA LYS A 81 -11.47 -1.42 14.45
C LYS A 81 -10.34 -1.48 13.42
N LEU A 82 -9.38 -0.55 13.48
CA LEU A 82 -8.15 -0.63 12.68
C LEU A 82 -7.40 -1.95 12.94
N GLN A 83 -7.28 -2.32 14.21
CA GLN A 83 -6.59 -3.55 14.61
C GLN A 83 -7.34 -4.79 14.10
N THR A 84 -8.68 -4.79 14.08
CA THR A 84 -9.48 -5.86 13.47
C THR A 84 -9.15 -6.05 11.99
N TYR A 85 -9.05 -4.97 11.20
CA TYR A 85 -8.64 -5.07 9.79
C TYR A 85 -7.27 -5.73 9.61
N LEU A 86 -6.30 -5.40 10.48
CA LEU A 86 -4.95 -5.97 10.43
C LEU A 86 -4.86 -7.43 10.89
N GLU A 87 -5.70 -7.83 11.85
CA GLU A 87 -5.75 -9.20 12.38
C GLU A 87 -6.48 -10.13 11.42
N GLU A 88 -7.55 -9.63 10.79
CA GLU A 88 -8.33 -10.39 9.80
C GLU A 88 -7.66 -10.44 8.42
N ASN A 89 -6.54 -9.73 8.21
CA ASN A 89 -5.91 -9.53 6.90
C ASN A 89 -6.88 -8.93 5.86
N ASP A 90 -7.73 -8.00 6.30
CA ASP A 90 -8.81 -7.41 5.52
C ASP A 90 -8.43 -6.03 4.93
N SER A 91 -7.16 -5.87 4.55
CA SER A 91 -6.62 -4.59 4.05
C SER A 91 -7.32 -4.09 2.78
N TYR A 92 -7.88 -4.97 1.95
CA TYR A 92 -8.65 -4.54 0.78
C TYR A 92 -9.90 -3.76 1.17
N ASN A 93 -10.68 -4.27 2.11
CA ASN A 93 -11.91 -3.61 2.55
C ASN A 93 -11.62 -2.37 3.37
N PHE A 94 -10.52 -2.34 4.14
CA PHE A 94 -10.03 -1.12 4.77
C PHE A 94 -9.87 0.02 3.76
N TYR A 95 -9.03 -0.19 2.73
CA TYR A 95 -8.77 0.83 1.72
C TYR A 95 -9.99 1.15 0.87
N LYS A 96 -10.82 0.14 0.58
CA LYS A 96 -12.06 0.29 -0.19
C LYS A 96 -13.07 1.21 0.49
N ASN A 97 -13.13 1.20 1.81
CA ASN A 97 -14.09 2.00 2.59
C ASN A 97 -13.52 3.36 3.02
N LEU A 98 -12.21 3.56 2.90
CA LEU A 98 -11.54 4.82 3.23
C LEU A 98 -11.61 5.80 2.04
N ASN A 99 -12.19 6.99 2.26
CA ASN A 99 -12.20 8.13 1.33
C ASN A 99 -12.36 7.77 -0.15
N ASN A 100 -13.40 7.00 -0.49
CA ASN A 100 -13.68 6.57 -1.88
C ASN A 100 -12.50 5.86 -2.56
N ARG A 101 -11.71 5.10 -1.81
CA ARG A 101 -10.55 4.33 -2.28
C ARG A 101 -9.35 5.17 -2.73
N GLU A 102 -9.22 6.41 -2.30
CA GLU A 102 -8.15 7.33 -2.75
C GLU A 102 -6.73 6.76 -2.59
N TYR A 103 -6.49 5.99 -1.52
CA TYR A 103 -5.20 5.37 -1.26
C TYR A 103 -5.02 3.99 -1.91
N GLN A 104 -6.06 3.44 -2.53
CA GLN A 104 -6.02 2.13 -3.17
C GLN A 104 -5.59 2.27 -4.62
N ILE A 105 -4.59 1.49 -5.03
CA ILE A 105 -4.08 1.54 -6.39
C ILE A 105 -4.90 0.56 -7.22
N ILE A 106 -5.97 1.06 -7.83
CA ILE A 106 -6.78 0.28 -8.77
C ILE A 106 -6.15 0.35 -10.17
N TYR A 107 -6.09 -0.79 -10.85
CA TYR A 107 -5.54 -0.83 -12.19
C TYR A 107 -6.36 0.03 -13.14
N THR A 108 -5.78 1.16 -13.55
CA THR A 108 -6.20 1.89 -14.74
C THR A 108 -5.00 1.87 -15.69
N PHE A 109 -5.23 1.71 -16.98
CA PHE A 109 -4.21 1.75 -18.06
C PHE A 109 -3.20 2.91 -17.91
N LEU A 110 -3.59 3.99 -17.21
CA LEU A 110 -2.76 5.14 -16.84
C LEU A 110 -1.58 4.83 -15.89
N LEU A 111 -1.71 3.84 -15.00
CA LEU A 111 -0.70 3.53 -13.99
C LEU A 111 0.57 2.93 -14.60
N PHE A 112 0.42 2.17 -15.69
CA PHE A 112 1.54 1.64 -16.45
C PHE A 112 2.41 2.78 -17.01
N LEU A 113 1.79 3.82 -17.57
CA LEU A 113 2.48 5.02 -18.04
C LEU A 113 3.16 5.80 -16.91
N PHE A 114 2.52 5.90 -15.73
CA PHE A 114 3.08 6.66 -14.61
C PHE A 114 4.29 5.98 -13.97
N ILE A 115 4.23 4.65 -13.76
CA ILE A 115 5.39 3.87 -13.26
C ILE A 115 6.53 3.89 -14.27
N TYR A 116 6.21 3.75 -15.57
CA TYR A 116 7.22 3.83 -16.63
C TYR A 116 7.87 5.22 -16.69
N TYR A 117 7.09 6.29 -16.52
CA TYR A 117 7.61 7.66 -16.47
C TYR A 117 8.46 7.91 -15.23
N LEU A 118 8.03 7.45 -14.05
CA LEU A 118 8.81 7.56 -12.81
C LEU A 118 10.12 6.77 -12.93
N PHE A 119 10.08 5.57 -13.50
CA PHE A 119 11.27 4.74 -13.75
C PHE A 119 12.23 5.40 -14.74
N ILE A 120 11.73 5.94 -15.87
CA ILE A 120 12.54 6.71 -16.83
C ILE A 120 13.14 7.95 -16.17
N HIS A 121 12.36 8.67 -15.37
CA HIS A 121 12.83 9.89 -14.71
C HIS A 121 13.91 9.56 -13.67
N PHE A 122 13.75 8.47 -12.91
CA PHE A 122 14.76 8.01 -11.96
C PHE A 122 16.04 7.53 -12.67
N LEU A 123 15.91 6.83 -13.81
CA LEU A 123 17.04 6.41 -14.65
C LEU A 123 17.79 7.61 -15.22
N LEU A 124 17.07 8.60 -15.77
CA LEU A 124 17.63 9.84 -16.29
C LEU A 124 18.35 10.64 -15.21
N LEU A 125 17.82 10.68 -13.98
CA LEU A 125 18.47 11.33 -12.85
C LEU A 125 19.71 10.58 -12.34
N SER A 126 19.75 9.24 -12.47
CA SER A 126 20.94 8.45 -12.13
C SER A 126 22.06 8.51 -13.17
N ASP A 127 21.73 8.84 -14.42
CA ASP A 127 22.72 9.03 -15.50
C ASP A 127 23.33 10.46 -15.52
N VAL A 128 22.75 11.41 -14.78
CA VAL A 128 23.41 12.71 -14.50
C VAL A 128 24.25 12.56 -13.23
N GLY A 129 25.42 11.98 -13.40
CA GLY A 129 26.40 11.80 -12.32
C GLY A 129 26.78 13.11 -11.63
N PHE A 130 26.79 13.08 -10.30
CA PHE A 130 27.75 13.83 -9.48
C PHE A 130 29.00 12.96 -9.27
#